data_AF-T1FG28-F1
#
_entry.id   AF-T1FG28-F1
#
_cell.length_a   1.000
_cell.length_b   1.000
_cell.length_c   1.000
_cell.angle_alpha   90.00
_cell.angle_beta   90.00
_cell.angle_gamma   90.00
#
_symmetry.space_group_name_H-M   'P 1'
#
loop_
_entity.id
_entity.type
_entity.pdbx_description
1 polymer ?
#
loop_
_entity_poly.entity_id
_entity_poly.type
_entity_poly.pdbx_seq_one_letter_code
_entity_poly.pdbx_strand_id
1 'polypeptide(L)'
;MELYKKLFFRGDDLKSAELTFAALGGTIVALLNMAAKRPLYAQVYRYPVGMLFGYGAGSIFHEYNYRRLLTKEAIIWDYVEKHPEHFPDVKPKKYKDILDVWHPIR
;
A
#
# COMPACT_ATOMS: atom_id res chain seq x y z
N MET A 1 7.30 -14.99 11.66
CA MET A 1 7.58 -13.57 11.36
C MET A 1 8.21 -13.34 9.99
N GLU A 2 9.27 -14.06 9.56
CA GLU A 2 9.86 -13.87 8.22
C GLU A 2 8.95 -14.26 7.04
N LEU A 3 8.13 -15.30 7.20
CA LEU A 3 7.17 -15.74 6.18
C LEU A 3 6.11 -14.67 5.87
N TYR A 4 5.67 -13.90 6.86
CA TYR A 4 4.66 -12.84 6.70
C TYR A 4 5.22 -11.60 5.97
N LYS A 5 6.47 -11.22 6.26
CA LYS A 5 7.16 -10.15 5.51
C LYS A 5 7.19 -10.42 4.00
N LYS A 6 7.27 -11.69 3.61
CA LYS A 6 7.39 -12.13 2.22
C LYS A 6 6.03 -12.35 1.52
N LEU A 7 4.99 -12.69 2.29
CA LEU A 7 3.66 -13.01 1.76
C LEU A 7 2.78 -11.78 1.55
N PHE A 8 2.90 -10.77 2.43
CA PHE A 8 2.03 -9.57 2.38
C PHE A 8 2.62 -8.41 1.60
N PHE A 9 3.96 -8.34 1.47
CA PHE A 9 4.62 -7.31 0.67
C PHE A 9 5.56 -7.96 -0.34
N ARG A 10 5.03 -8.18 -1.54
CA ARG A 10 5.85 -8.44 -2.72
C ARG A 10 6.61 -7.14 -2.99
N GLY A 11 7.93 -7.19 -3.15
CA GLY A 11 8.79 -6.00 -3.34
C GLY A 11 8.41 -5.09 -4.53
N ASP A 12 7.40 -5.48 -5.30
CA ASP A 12 6.76 -4.71 -6.36
C ASP A 12 5.90 -3.56 -5.81
N ASP A 13 5.30 -3.69 -4.62
CA ASP A 13 4.46 -2.66 -3.99
C ASP A 13 5.27 -1.46 -3.46
N LEU A 14 6.51 -1.71 -3.06
CA LEU A 14 7.45 -0.66 -2.67
C LEU A 14 7.80 0.22 -3.88
N LYS A 15 8.16 -0.43 -4.99
CA LYS A 15 8.54 0.26 -6.23
C LYS A 15 7.36 1.03 -6.83
N SER A 16 6.15 0.48 -6.77
CA SER A 16 4.96 1.13 -7.34
C SER A 16 4.62 2.43 -6.60
N ALA A 17 4.66 2.43 -5.26
CA ALA A 17 4.42 3.64 -4.47
C ALA A 17 5.47 4.72 -4.78
N GLU A 18 6.75 4.40 -4.70
CA GLU A 18 7.83 5.36 -4.96
C GLU A 18 7.78 5.95 -6.38
N LEU A 19 7.44 5.14 -7.38
CA LEU A 19 7.24 5.58 -8.76
C LEU A 19 6.05 6.54 -8.92
N THR A 20 4.93 6.29 -8.23
CA THR A 20 3.78 7.21 -8.27
C THR A 20 4.11 8.56 -7.65
N PHE A 21 4.83 8.59 -6.52
CA PHE A 21 5.27 9.85 -5.90
C PHE A 21 6.32 10.58 -6.74
N ALA A 22 7.22 9.86 -7.42
CA ALA A 22 8.14 10.46 -8.38
C ALA A 22 7.41 11.11 -9.56
N ALA A 23 6.42 10.42 -10.14
CA ALA A 23 5.59 10.98 -11.21
C ALA A 23 4.83 12.23 -10.75
N LEU A 24 4.22 12.20 -9.56
CA LEU A 24 3.56 13.36 -8.95
C LEU A 24 4.55 14.53 -8.75
N GLY A 25 5.78 14.25 -8.32
CA GLY A 25 6.84 15.27 -8.21
C GLY A 25 7.13 15.97 -9.54
N GLY A 26 7.17 15.22 -10.65
CA GLY A 26 7.27 15.78 -12.00
C GLY A 26 6.04 16.57 -12.42
N THR A 27 4.83 16.09 -12.10
CA THR A 27 3.57 16.79 -12.38
C THR A 27 3.45 18.10 -11.61
N ILE A 28 3.90 18.16 -10.36
CA ILE A 28 3.93 19.39 -9.57
C ILE A 28 4.78 20.46 -10.24
N VAL A 29 5.94 20.09 -10.80
CA VAL A 29 6.80 21.03 -11.55
C VAL A 29 6.06 21.57 -12.79
N ALA A 30 5.33 20.72 -13.51
CA ALA A 30 4.50 21.15 -14.62
C ALA A 30 3.39 22.12 -14.17
N LEU A 31 2.72 21.84 -13.06
CA LEU A 31 1.70 22.72 -12.47
C LEU A 31 2.28 24.07 -12.03
N LEU A 32 3.49 24.08 -11.46
CA LEU A 32 4.20 25.32 -11.10
C LEU A 32 4.53 26.16 -12.33
N ASN A 33 4.92 25.53 -13.44
CA ASN A 33 5.13 26.23 -14.71
C ASN A 33 3.83 26.83 -15.26
N MET A 34 2.74 26.07 -15.22
CA MET A 34 1.41 26.57 -15.61
C MET A 34 0.96 27.75 -14.75
N ALA A 35 1.11 27.66 -13.43
CA ALA A 35 0.76 28.72 -12.49
C ALA A 35 1.60 29.99 -12.72
N ALA A 36 2.87 29.82 -13.10
CA ALA A 36 3.76 30.92 -13.47
C ALA A 36 3.52 31.47 -14.89
N LYS A 37 2.49 31.00 -15.61
CA LYS A 37 2.19 31.34 -17.02
C LYS A 37 3.37 31.06 -17.96
N ARG A 38 4.15 30.01 -17.67
CA ARG A 38 5.27 29.54 -18.49
C ARG A 38 4.86 28.28 -19.27
N PRO A 39 5.45 28.03 -20.46
CA PRO A 39 5.23 26.77 -21.18
C PRO A 39 5.57 25.56 -20.30
N LEU A 40 4.89 24.43 -20.51
CA LEU A 40 5.09 23.22 -19.70
C LEU A 40 6.56 22.78 -19.67
N TYR A 41 7.19 22.70 -20.84
CA TYR A 41 8.59 22.32 -21.00
C TYR A 41 9.61 23.38 -20.54
N ALA A 42 9.17 24.52 -20.00
CA ALA A 42 10.10 25.47 -19.41
C ALA A 42 10.82 24.85 -18.21
N GLN A 43 12.09 25.19 -17.99
CA GLN A 43 12.86 24.73 -16.83
C GLN A 43 12.94 23.20 -16.73
N VAL A 44 13.30 22.53 -17.83
CA VAL A 44 13.44 21.06 -17.91
C VAL A 44 14.28 20.48 -16.78
N TYR A 45 15.33 21.18 -16.32
CA TYR A 45 16.17 20.76 -15.20
C TYR A 45 15.43 20.59 -13.86
N ARG A 46 14.27 21.24 -13.68
CA ARG A 46 13.46 21.13 -12.45
C ARG A 46 12.66 19.83 -12.38
N TYR A 47 12.36 19.22 -13.52
CA TYR A 47 11.63 17.95 -13.58
C TYR A 47 12.36 16.78 -12.91
N PRO A 48 13.62 16.47 -13.25
CA PRO A 48 14.35 15.39 -12.58
C PRO A 48 14.54 15.70 -11.09
N VAL A 49 14.73 16.97 -10.72
CA VAL A 49 14.81 17.38 -9.30
C VAL A 49 13.49 17.11 -8.57
N GLY A 50 12.35 17.50 -9.16
CA GLY A 50 11.03 17.23 -8.60
C GLY A 50 10.71 15.74 -8.49
N MET A 51 11.09 14.94 -9.50
CA MET A 51 10.94 13.49 -9.48
C MET A 51 11.79 12.82 -8.39
N LEU A 52 13.04 13.25 -8.21
CA LEU A 52 13.92 12.74 -7.15
C LEU A 52 13.38 13.09 -5.76
N PHE A 53 12.89 14.32 -5.57
CA PHE A 53 12.23 14.72 -4.33
C PHE A 53 10.96 13.90 -4.07
N GLY A 54 10.14 13.69 -5.11
CA GLY A 54 8.95 12.85 -5.03
C GLY A 54 9.29 11.41 -4.63
N TYR A 55 10.31 10.81 -5.26
CA TYR A 55 10.79 9.48 -4.95
C TYR A 55 11.23 9.35 -3.47
N GLY A 56 12.07 10.29 -3.00
CA GLY A 56 12.53 10.30 -1.61
C GLY A 56 11.40 10.46 -0.60
N ALA A 57 10.45 11.36 -0.87
CA ALA A 57 9.26 11.53 -0.04
C ALA A 57 8.37 10.28 -0.03
N GLY A 58 8.21 9.63 -1.18
CA GLY A 58 7.46 8.38 -1.32
C GLY A 58 8.04 7.25 -0.48
N SER A 59 9.38 7.11 -0.46
CA SER A 59 10.06 6.09 0.34
C SER A 59 9.86 6.28 1.85
N ILE A 60 10.00 7.53 2.33
CA ILE A 60 9.74 7.87 3.73
C ILE A 60 8.28 7.61 4.11
N PHE A 61 7.35 8.02 3.26
CA PHE A 61 5.92 7.81 3.50
C PHE A 61 5.56 6.31 3.50
N HIS A 62 6.14 5.54 2.60
CA HIS A 62 5.94 4.09 2.55
C HIS A 62 6.43 3.42 3.84
N GLU A 63 7.67 3.70 4.26
CA GLU A 63 8.26 3.15 5.48
C GLU A 63 7.43 3.51 6.73
N TYR A 64 6.94 4.75 6.80
CA TYR A 64 6.07 5.18 7.89
C TYR A 64 4.76 4.37 7.94
N ASN A 65 4.08 4.20 6.80
CA ASN A 65 2.85 3.41 6.75
C ASN A 65 3.11 1.93 7.05
N TYR A 66 4.22 1.39 6.54
CA TYR A 66 4.64 0.03 6.79
C TYR A 66 4.81 -0.25 8.29
N ARG A 67 5.54 0.62 9.01
CA ARG A 67 5.72 0.50 10.47
C ARG A 67 4.39 0.54 11.23
N ARG A 68 3.46 1.39 10.80
CA ARG A 68 2.13 1.48 11.42
C ARG A 68 1.32 0.20 11.20
N LEU A 69 1.35 -0.36 9.99
CA LEU A 69 0.65 -1.62 9.67
C LEU A 69 1.24 -2.78 10.46
N LEU A 70 2.57 -2.89 10.49
CA LEU A 70 3.27 -3.91 11.29
C LEU A 70 2.91 -3.82 12.77
N THR A 71 2.85 -2.60 13.33
CA THR A 71 2.49 -2.43 14.74
C THR A 71 1.06 -2.89 15.02
N LYS A 72 0.11 -2.55 14.15
CA LYS A 72 -1.28 -3.00 14.27
C LYS A 72 -1.39 -4.52 14.19
N GLU A 73 -0.70 -5.12 13.22
CA GLU A 73 -0.70 -6.57 13.03
C GLU A 73 -0.05 -7.29 14.23
N ALA A 74 1.07 -6.78 14.74
CA ALA A 74 1.70 -7.32 15.93
C ALA A 74 0.77 -7.29 17.16
N ILE A 75 0.01 -6.21 17.34
CA ILE A 75 -0.98 -6.10 18.42
C ILE A 75 -2.11 -7.13 18.24
N ILE A 76 -2.61 -7.31 17.02
CA ILE A 76 -3.68 -8.28 16.74
C ILE A 76 -3.19 -9.70 17.05
N TRP A 77 -1.99 -10.07 16.60
CA TRP A 77 -1.44 -11.39 16.89
C TRP A 77 -1.19 -11.62 18.37
N ASP A 78 -0.63 -10.64 19.08
CA ASP A 78 -0.47 -10.69 20.54
C ASP A 78 -1.82 -10.86 21.26
N TYR A 79 -2.87 -10.22 20.77
CA TYR A 79 -4.23 -10.39 21.32
C TYR A 79 -4.80 -11.79 21.08
N VAL A 80 -4.64 -12.33 19.87
CA VAL A 80 -5.10 -13.69 19.52
C VAL A 80 -4.38 -14.73 20.37
N GLU A 81 -3.06 -14.58 20.60
CA GLU A 81 -2.27 -15.49 21.42
C GLU A 81 -2.68 -15.45 22.90
N LYS A 82 -3.02 -14.27 23.43
CA LYS A 82 -3.44 -14.08 24.83
C LYS A 82 -4.86 -14.58 25.11
N HIS A 83 -5.73 -14.54 24.12
CA HIS A 83 -7.16 -14.85 24.26
C HIS A 83 -7.63 -15.94 23.29
N PRO A 84 -7.08 -17.16 23.38
CA PRO A 84 -7.49 -18.26 22.50
C PRO A 84 -8.98 -18.62 22.68
N GLU A 85 -9.59 -18.35 23.83
CA GLU A 85 -11.01 -18.59 24.11
C GLU A 85 -11.96 -17.79 23.20
N HIS A 86 -11.51 -16.64 22.70
CA HIS A 86 -12.29 -15.80 21.79
C HIS A 86 -12.18 -16.24 20.32
N PHE A 87 -11.15 -17.04 20.00
CA PHE A 87 -10.87 -17.50 18.64
C PHE A 87 -10.85 -19.03 18.58
N PRO A 88 -12.00 -19.69 18.80
CA PRO A 88 -12.05 -21.15 18.73
C PRO A 88 -11.76 -21.65 17.31
N ASP A 89 -10.97 -22.72 17.21
CA ASP A 89 -10.67 -23.39 15.95
C ASP A 89 -11.94 -24.02 15.35
N VAL A 90 -12.59 -23.29 14.45
CA VAL A 90 -13.69 -23.81 13.64
C VAL A 90 -13.15 -24.73 12.55
N LYS A 91 -13.48 -26.02 12.63
CA LYS A 91 -13.15 -26.97 11.57
C LYS A 91 -13.84 -26.54 10.27
N PRO A 92 -13.10 -26.37 9.16
CA PRO A 92 -13.70 -26.01 7.88
C PRO A 92 -14.69 -27.10 7.43
N LYS A 93 -15.95 -26.71 7.21
CA LYS A 93 -16.98 -27.61 6.67
C LYS A 93 -16.77 -27.79 5.17
N LYS A 94 -16.96 -29.00 4.65
CA LYS A 94 -16.89 -29.23 3.20
C LYS A 94 -18.17 -28.72 2.55
N TYR A 95 -18.09 -28.27 1.30
CA TYR A 95 -19.27 -27.81 0.54
C TYR A 95 -20.41 -28.85 0.48
N LYS A 96 -20.07 -30.14 0.46
CA LYS A 96 -21.08 -31.21 0.50
C LYS A 96 -21.90 -31.27 1.80
N ASP A 97 -21.38 -30.68 2.88
CA ASP A 97 -21.99 -30.67 4.21
C ASP A 97 -22.74 -29.33 4.46
N ILE A 98 -22.74 -28.42 3.48
CA ILE A 98 -23.39 -27.09 3.53
C ILE A 98 -24.54 -27.10 2.52
N LEU A 99 -25.77 -26.90 2.98
CA LEU A 99 -26.96 -26.76 2.14
C LEU A 99 -27.41 -25.29 2.18
N ASP A 100 -26.76 -24.45 1.40
CA ASP A 100 -27.21 -23.07 1.21
C ASP A 100 -28.37 -23.00 0.20
N VAL A 101 -29.24 -22.01 0.38
CA VAL A 101 -30.37 -21.78 -0.52
C VAL A 101 -29.84 -21.32 -1.88
N TRP A 102 -30.20 -22.04 -2.94
CA TRP A 102 -29.89 -21.62 -4.31
C TRP A 102 -30.80 -20.46 -4.72
N HIS A 103 -30.21 -19.30 -5.00
CA HIS A 103 -30.91 -18.14 -5.55
C HIS A 103 -30.64 -18.05 -7.05
N PRO A 104 -31.59 -18.46 -7.92
CA PRO A 104 -31.40 -18.35 -9.37
C PRO A 104 -31.47 -16.89 -9.80
N ILE A 105 -30.55 -16.48 -10.67
CA ILE A 105 -30.64 -15.21 -11.40
C ILE A 105 -31.67 -15.40 -12.52
N ARG A 106 -32.72 -14.58 -12.53
CA ARG A 106 -33.76 -14.57 -13.57
C ARG A 106 -33.61 -13.36 -14.47
#